data_AF-A0A1G3AM87-F1
#
_entry.id   AF-A0A1G3AM87-F1
#
_cell.length_a   1.000
_cell.length_b   1.000
_cell.length_c   1.000
_cell.angle_alpha   90.00
_cell.angle_beta   90.00
_cell.angle_gamma   90.00
#
_symmetry.space_group_name_H-M   'P 1'
#
loop_
_entity.id
_entity.type
_entity.pdbx_description
1 polymer ?
#
loop_
_entity_poly.entity_id
_entity_poly.type
_entity_poly.pdbx_seq_one_letter_code
_entity_poly.pdbx_strand_id
1 'polypeptide(L)'
;MSRALAIPVLGTPEYLLALDVDYTGDHGAWGETSLMMHLYPDTVDLSRLGEPPHQGVGGRDPKKEASAEDGRILTETIVSRLAVLAEKMPAWDDKTLERFIDSEADLVARQLSAPKGKENLWTAWRNIGSAMRNYGRQLAEGRFEEIKASVAGL
;
A
#
# COMPACT_ATOMS: atom_id res chain seq x y z
N MET A 1 -17.68 1.26 -1.52
CA MET A 1 -18.25 0.66 -2.75
C MET A 1 -18.83 -0.72 -2.50
N SER A 2 -18.08 -1.66 -1.90
CA SER A 2 -18.52 -3.05 -1.70
C SER A 2 -19.89 -3.19 -1.02
N ARG A 3 -20.13 -2.44 0.06
CA ARG A 3 -21.43 -2.43 0.76
C ARG A 3 -22.62 -2.02 -0.13
N ALA A 4 -22.42 -1.05 -1.01
CA ALA A 4 -23.49 -0.54 -1.86
C ALA A 4 -23.80 -1.47 -3.03
N LEU A 5 -22.78 -2.18 -3.53
CA LEU A 5 -22.91 -3.07 -4.69
C LEU A 5 -23.15 -4.53 -4.32
N ALA A 6 -23.03 -4.89 -3.04
CA ALA A 6 -23.06 -6.28 -2.55
C ALA A 6 -22.09 -7.21 -3.30
N ILE A 7 -20.95 -6.66 -3.72
CA ILE A 7 -19.84 -7.38 -4.33
C ILE A 7 -18.53 -6.90 -3.71
N PRO A 8 -17.48 -7.73 -3.66
CA PRO A 8 -16.19 -7.31 -3.17
C PRO A 8 -15.54 -6.31 -4.14
N VAL A 9 -15.15 -5.14 -3.61
CA VAL A 9 -14.37 -4.12 -4.34
C VAL A 9 -13.10 -3.84 -3.56
N LEU A 10 -11.94 -4.06 -4.19
CA LEU A 10 -10.65 -3.69 -3.63
C LEU A 10 -10.31 -2.25 -4.03
N GLY A 11 -10.18 -1.36 -3.04
CA GLY A 11 -9.87 0.06 -3.23
C GLY A 11 -8.61 0.49 -2.49
N THR A 12 -7.56 -0.32 -2.54
CA THR A 12 -6.32 -0.13 -1.77
C THR A 12 -5.18 0.35 -2.68
N PRO A 13 -4.37 1.34 -2.28
CA PRO A 13 -3.11 1.65 -2.95
C PRO A 13 -2.13 0.47 -2.88
N GLU A 14 -1.24 0.38 -3.87
CA GLU A 14 -0.33 -0.75 -4.03
C GLU A 14 0.68 -0.90 -2.89
N TYR A 15 1.15 0.21 -2.31
CA TYR A 15 2.09 0.16 -1.19
C TYR A 15 1.49 -0.46 0.09
N LEU A 16 0.16 -0.40 0.29
CA LEU A 16 -0.48 -1.09 1.42
C LEU A 16 -0.29 -2.62 1.32
N LEU A 17 -0.13 -3.13 0.11
CA LEU A 17 0.15 -4.54 -0.16
C LEU A 17 1.63 -4.91 0.04
N ALA A 18 2.50 -3.98 0.47
CA ALA A 18 3.93 -4.21 0.62
C ALA A 18 4.56 -3.49 1.83
N LEU A 19 3.76 -3.10 2.82
CA LEU A 19 4.27 -2.43 4.03
C LEU A 19 5.27 -3.28 4.82
N ASP A 20 5.14 -4.61 4.78
CA ASP A 20 6.03 -5.55 5.48
C ASP A 20 7.37 -5.78 4.78
N VAL A 21 7.56 -5.23 3.59
CA VAL A 21 8.84 -5.11 2.90
C VAL A 21 9.28 -3.64 2.80
N ASP A 22 8.81 -2.83 3.75
CA ASP A 22 9.20 -1.44 3.99
C ASP A 22 8.88 -0.47 2.83
N TYR A 23 7.90 -0.81 1.99
CA TYR A 23 7.33 0.10 0.99
C TYR A 23 6.09 0.80 1.53
N THR A 24 6.26 2.06 1.95
CA THR A 24 5.19 2.89 2.54
C THR A 24 4.55 3.87 1.56
N GLY A 25 4.84 3.71 0.26
CA GLY A 25 4.43 4.63 -0.80
C GLY A 25 5.39 5.80 -0.93
N ASP A 26 5.67 6.20 -2.16
CA ASP A 26 6.47 7.36 -2.51
C ASP A 26 6.04 7.96 -3.86
N HIS A 27 6.74 9.00 -4.33
CA HIS A 27 6.49 9.61 -5.63
C HIS A 27 7.81 9.85 -6.34
N GLY A 28 8.07 9.10 -7.43
CA GLY A 28 9.30 9.13 -8.21
C GLY A 28 10.56 8.82 -7.39
N ALA A 29 10.42 8.16 -6.24
CA ALA A 29 11.49 7.94 -5.27
C ALA A 29 11.94 6.47 -5.29
N TRP A 30 12.57 5.98 -4.23
CA TRP A 30 13.09 4.61 -4.12
C TRP A 30 12.16 3.52 -4.66
N GLY A 31 10.90 3.45 -4.20
CA GLY A 31 9.96 2.37 -4.47
C GLY A 31 9.50 2.37 -5.92
N GLU A 32 8.88 3.47 -6.39
CA GLU A 32 8.45 3.61 -7.77
C GLU A 32 9.61 3.46 -8.77
N THR A 33 10.79 4.01 -8.46
CA THR A 33 11.98 3.86 -9.31
C THR A 33 12.46 2.41 -9.35
N SER A 34 12.52 1.73 -8.21
CA SER A 34 12.92 0.32 -8.13
C SER A 34 11.98 -0.57 -8.94
N LEU A 35 10.67 -0.35 -8.83
CA LEU A 35 9.66 -1.03 -9.66
C LEU A 35 9.94 -0.85 -11.16
N MET A 36 10.19 0.39 -11.59
CA MET A 36 10.50 0.68 -12.99
C MET A 36 11.84 0.07 -13.45
N MET A 37 12.87 0.06 -12.59
CA MET A 37 14.15 -0.60 -12.87
C MET A 37 14.01 -2.11 -13.05
N HIS A 38 13.03 -2.75 -12.38
CA HIS A 38 12.75 -4.17 -12.54
C HIS A 38 11.88 -4.46 -13.77
N LEU A 39 10.77 -3.74 -13.94
CA LEU A 39 9.76 -4.02 -14.95
C LEU A 39 10.12 -3.48 -16.34
N TYR A 40 10.74 -2.30 -16.38
CA TYR A 40 11.05 -1.56 -17.62
C TYR A 40 12.43 -0.87 -17.49
N PRO A 41 13.52 -1.63 -17.32
CA PRO A 41 14.85 -1.09 -17.01
C PRO A 41 15.30 0.00 -17.99
N ASP A 42 14.99 -0.14 -19.29
CA ASP A 42 15.40 0.78 -20.35
C ASP A 42 14.71 2.16 -20.28
N THR A 43 13.75 2.33 -19.37
CA THR A 43 13.01 3.60 -19.19
C THR A 43 13.53 4.43 -18.02
N VAL A 44 14.47 3.90 -17.23
CA VAL A 44 15.04 4.58 -16.06
C VAL A 44 16.47 5.03 -16.35
N ASP A 45 16.68 6.35 -16.38
CA ASP A 45 18.01 6.95 -16.48
C ASP A 45 18.23 7.94 -15.32
N LEU A 46 18.82 7.43 -14.24
CA LEU A 46 19.11 8.21 -13.03
C LEU A 46 20.18 9.28 -13.22
N SER A 47 20.95 9.25 -14.31
CA SER A 47 21.91 10.31 -14.63
C SER A 47 21.23 11.63 -15.01
N ARG A 48 19.97 11.55 -15.46
CA ARG A 48 19.13 12.71 -15.80
C ARG A 48 18.48 13.34 -14.58
N LEU A 49 18.44 12.63 -13.45
CA LEU A 49 18.02 13.20 -12.18
C LEU A 49 19.17 14.03 -11.61
N GLY A 50 18.91 15.32 -11.41
CA GLY A 50 19.89 16.28 -10.88
C GLY A 50 20.41 15.92 -9.49
N GLU A 51 21.08 16.88 -8.86
CA GLU A 51 21.51 16.72 -7.47
C GLU A 51 20.38 17.02 -6.48
N PRO A 52 20.38 16.40 -5.30
CA PRO A 52 19.39 16.69 -4.26
C PRO A 52 19.38 18.19 -3.86
N PRO A 53 18.22 18.75 -3.47
CA PRO A 53 16.91 18.10 -3.44
C PRO A 53 16.32 17.92 -4.84
N HIS A 54 15.85 16.70 -5.11
CA HIS A 54 15.26 16.32 -6.39
C HIS A 54 13.92 17.02 -6.59
N GLN A 55 13.68 17.56 -7.79
CA GLN A 55 12.41 18.20 -8.14
C GLN A 55 11.35 17.14 -8.47
N GLY A 56 10.18 17.24 -7.84
CA GLY A 56 9.07 16.31 -8.09
C GLY A 56 9.22 14.93 -7.47
N VAL A 57 10.22 14.71 -6.61
CA VAL A 57 10.45 13.44 -5.91
C VAL A 57 10.04 13.57 -4.45
N GLY A 58 9.27 12.62 -3.93
CA GLY A 58 8.86 12.56 -2.54
C GLY A 58 9.08 11.16 -1.96
N GLY A 59 10.07 11.00 -1.10
CA GLY A 59 10.43 9.70 -0.50
C GLY A 59 11.94 9.55 -0.35
N ARG A 60 12.39 8.29 -0.31
CA ARG A 60 13.80 7.91 -0.19
C ARG A 60 14.57 8.16 -1.50
N ASP A 61 15.85 8.52 -1.41
CA ASP A 61 16.61 9.06 -2.55
C ASP A 61 16.82 7.98 -3.64
N PRO A 62 16.20 8.10 -4.82
CA PRO A 62 16.26 7.05 -5.84
C PRO A 62 17.68 6.85 -6.40
N LYS A 63 18.54 7.89 -6.42
CA LYS A 63 19.93 7.75 -6.91
C LYS A 63 20.80 6.89 -5.99
N LYS A 64 20.45 6.83 -4.70
CA LYS A 64 21.26 6.15 -3.67
C LYS A 64 20.69 4.81 -3.26
N GLU A 65 19.37 4.69 -3.29
CA GLU A 65 18.68 3.57 -2.66
C GLU A 65 17.99 2.66 -3.68
N ALA A 66 17.56 3.16 -4.84
CA ALA A 66 16.73 2.36 -5.76
C ALA A 66 17.54 1.25 -6.44
N SER A 67 16.94 0.07 -6.60
CA SER A 67 17.56 -1.06 -7.25
C SER A 67 16.54 -1.94 -7.97
N ALA A 68 16.97 -2.63 -9.02
CA ALA A 68 16.12 -3.61 -9.71
C ALA A 68 15.77 -4.81 -8.81
N GLU A 69 16.63 -5.14 -7.83
CA GLU A 69 16.37 -6.21 -6.86
C GLU A 69 15.26 -5.83 -5.87
N ASP A 70 15.28 -4.61 -5.33
CA ASP A 70 14.16 -4.10 -4.54
C ASP A 70 12.88 -4.10 -5.39
N GLY A 71 12.97 -3.67 -6.65
CA GLY A 71 11.86 -3.69 -7.60
C GLY A 71 11.25 -5.08 -7.78
N ARG A 72 12.09 -6.12 -7.85
CA ARG A 72 11.65 -7.52 -7.91
C ARG A 72 10.91 -7.92 -6.63
N ILE A 73 11.46 -7.61 -5.45
CA ILE A 73 10.84 -7.91 -4.15
C ILE A 73 9.47 -7.23 -4.03
N LEU A 74 9.38 -5.94 -4.37
CA LEU A 74 8.13 -5.18 -4.34
C LEU A 74 7.10 -5.78 -5.32
N THR A 75 7.53 -6.05 -6.56
CA THR A 75 6.67 -6.63 -7.60
C THR A 75 6.12 -7.98 -7.18
N GLU A 76 6.97 -8.92 -6.76
CA GLU A 76 6.56 -10.25 -6.33
C GLU A 76 5.61 -10.19 -5.13
N THR A 77 5.89 -9.31 -4.16
CA THR A 77 5.05 -9.14 -2.97
C THR A 77 3.66 -8.63 -3.33
N ILE A 78 3.58 -7.57 -4.14
CA ILE A 78 2.30 -6.97 -4.54
C ILE A 78 1.52 -7.92 -5.44
N VAL A 79 2.14 -8.46 -6.49
CA VAL A 79 1.49 -9.32 -7.48
C VAL A 79 0.99 -10.61 -6.85
N SER A 80 1.77 -11.27 -5.98
CA SER A 80 1.32 -12.50 -5.32
C SER A 80 0.07 -12.30 -4.47
N ARG A 81 0.00 -11.18 -3.73
CA ARG A 81 -1.16 -10.84 -2.90
C ARG A 81 -2.37 -10.47 -3.74
N LEU A 82 -2.18 -9.68 -4.80
CA LEU A 82 -3.25 -9.36 -5.74
C LEU A 82 -3.78 -10.61 -6.45
N ALA A 83 -2.93 -11.56 -6.82
CA ALA A 83 -3.35 -12.81 -7.44
C ALA A 83 -4.25 -13.63 -6.50
N VAL A 84 -3.84 -13.77 -5.23
CA VAL A 84 -4.66 -14.44 -4.20
C VAL A 84 -6.01 -13.75 -4.01
N LEU A 85 -6.02 -12.41 -3.99
CA LEU A 85 -7.26 -11.64 -3.84
C LEU A 85 -8.16 -11.75 -5.07
N ALA A 86 -7.59 -11.66 -6.28
CA ALA A 86 -8.32 -11.81 -7.53
C ALA A 86 -9.00 -13.19 -7.65
N GLU A 87 -8.34 -14.24 -7.16
CA GLU A 87 -8.90 -15.59 -7.12
C GLU A 87 -10.00 -15.72 -6.04
N LYS A 88 -9.73 -15.25 -4.81
CA LYS A 88 -10.61 -15.49 -3.66
C LYS A 88 -11.81 -14.56 -3.59
N MET A 89 -11.61 -13.27 -3.85
CA MET A 89 -12.64 -12.25 -3.65
C MET A 89 -13.95 -12.60 -4.36
N PRO A 90 -13.96 -12.94 -5.66
CA PRO A 90 -15.21 -13.26 -6.37
C PRO A 90 -15.99 -14.46 -5.79
N ALA A 91 -15.33 -15.32 -5.01
CA ALA A 91 -15.91 -16.50 -4.40
C ALA A 91 -16.29 -16.33 -2.92
N TRP A 92 -16.09 -15.13 -2.33
CA TRP A 92 -16.47 -14.88 -0.95
C TRP A 92 -17.99 -14.98 -0.76
N ASP A 93 -18.39 -15.63 0.33
CA ASP A 93 -19.76 -15.63 0.80
C ASP A 93 -20.12 -14.29 1.48
N ASP A 94 -21.41 -14.08 1.72
CA ASP A 94 -21.92 -12.84 2.34
C ASP A 94 -21.23 -12.55 3.68
N LYS A 95 -20.97 -13.59 4.49
CA LYS A 95 -20.32 -13.45 5.78
C LYS A 95 -18.87 -12.96 5.64
N THR A 96 -18.12 -13.48 4.67
CA THR A 96 -16.75 -13.05 4.42
C THR A 96 -16.72 -11.64 3.84
N LEU A 97 -17.65 -11.32 2.95
CA LEU A 97 -17.82 -9.99 2.39
C LEU A 97 -18.14 -8.95 3.48
N GLU A 98 -19.03 -9.26 4.43
CA GLU A 98 -19.35 -8.39 5.56
C GLU A 98 -18.13 -8.11 6.45
N ARG A 99 -17.35 -9.15 6.79
CA ARG A 99 -16.11 -8.99 7.58
C ARG A 99 -15.09 -8.09 6.88
N PHE A 100 -14.92 -8.27 5.57
CA PHE A 100 -14.07 -7.39 4.76
C PHE A 100 -14.57 -5.95 4.75
N ILE A 101 -15.86 -5.74 4.48
CA ILE A 101 -16.50 -4.42 4.49
C ILE A 101 -16.29 -3.71 5.82
N ASP A 102 -16.46 -4.42 6.93
CA ASP A 102 -16.31 -3.84 8.27
C ASP A 102 -14.85 -3.47 8.56
N SER A 103 -13.87 -4.29 8.12
CA SER A 103 -12.45 -3.92 8.27
C SER A 103 -12.05 -2.68 7.47
N GLU A 104 -12.55 -2.54 6.24
CA GLU A 104 -12.26 -1.38 5.40
C GLU A 104 -13.00 -0.14 5.92
N ALA A 105 -14.21 -0.30 6.46
CA ALA A 105 -14.97 0.78 7.07
C ALA A 105 -14.26 1.38 8.28
N ASP A 106 -13.65 0.55 9.14
CA ASP A 106 -12.87 1.02 10.30
C ASP A 106 -11.64 1.82 9.85
N LEU A 107 -10.93 1.37 8.82
CA LEU A 107 -9.79 2.10 8.25
C LEU A 107 -10.20 3.47 7.70
N VAL A 108 -11.29 3.52 6.93
CA VAL A 108 -11.83 4.78 6.40
C VAL A 108 -12.33 5.69 7.52
N ALA A 109 -13.03 5.15 8.52
CA ALA A 109 -13.47 5.92 9.68
C ALA A 109 -12.29 6.55 10.42
N ARG A 110 -11.18 5.81 10.58
CA ARG A 110 -9.95 6.35 11.16
C ARG A 110 -9.38 7.49 10.33
N GLN A 111 -9.31 7.35 9.01
CA GLN A 111 -8.87 8.42 8.12
C GLN A 111 -9.76 9.68 8.23
N LEU A 112 -11.08 9.50 8.27
CA LEU A 112 -12.04 10.60 8.39
C LEU A 112 -12.00 11.27 9.77
N SER A 113 -11.54 10.57 10.81
CA SER A 113 -11.34 11.13 12.16
C SER A 113 -10.10 12.03 12.26
N ALA A 114 -9.22 12.06 11.25
CA ALA A 114 -8.00 12.85 11.27
C ALA A 114 -8.32 14.36 11.44
N PRO A 115 -7.56 15.09 12.27
CA PRO A 115 -7.80 16.52 12.48
C PRO A 115 -7.73 17.31 11.16
N LYS A 116 -8.66 18.26 10.98
CA LYS A 116 -8.65 19.17 9.82
C LYS A 116 -7.37 20.02 9.82
N GLY A 117 -6.76 20.20 8.66
CA GLY A 117 -5.59 21.07 8.45
C GLY A 117 -4.45 20.39 7.67
N LYS A 118 -3.75 21.16 6.83
CA LYS A 118 -2.69 20.65 5.93
C LYS A 118 -1.53 19.98 6.68
N GLU A 119 -1.26 20.37 7.92
CA GLU A 119 -0.19 19.80 8.74
C GLU A 119 -0.57 18.47 9.41
N ASN A 120 -1.87 18.14 9.50
CA ASN A 120 -2.37 17.01 10.30
C ASN A 120 -2.82 15.80 9.48
N LEU A 121 -3.09 15.96 8.18
CA LEU A 121 -3.51 14.85 7.30
C LEU A 121 -2.48 13.72 7.25
N TRP A 122 -1.19 14.06 7.31
CA TRP A 122 -0.10 13.07 7.31
C TRP A 122 0.21 12.49 8.69
N THR A 123 -0.34 13.07 9.77
CA THR A 123 -0.09 12.61 11.14
C THR A 123 -0.75 11.27 11.43
N ALA A 124 -1.99 11.06 10.94
CA ALA A 124 -2.69 9.78 11.08
C ALA A 124 -2.00 8.64 10.29
N TRP A 125 -1.22 8.98 9.28
CA TRP A 125 -0.52 8.01 8.43
C TRP A 125 0.96 7.83 8.81
N ARG A 126 1.45 8.61 9.77
CA ARG A 126 2.87 8.60 10.18
C ARG A 126 3.31 7.23 10.72
N ASN A 127 2.37 6.49 11.30
CA ASN A 127 2.59 5.16 11.88
C ASN A 127 2.10 4.02 10.98
N ILE A 128 1.68 4.29 9.74
CA ILE A 128 1.05 3.26 8.89
C ILE A 128 1.99 2.06 8.65
N GLY A 129 3.27 2.33 8.40
CA GLY A 129 4.27 1.29 8.15
C GLY A 129 4.51 0.37 9.35
N SER A 130 4.22 0.82 10.58
CA SER A 130 4.35 0.01 11.79
C SER A 130 3.02 -0.61 12.23
N ALA A 131 1.95 0.19 12.35
CA ALA A 131 0.64 -0.26 12.82
C ALA A 131 -0.02 -1.23 11.84
N MET A 132 0.08 -0.93 10.55
CA MET A 132 -0.54 -1.69 9.46
C MET A 132 0.48 -2.55 8.72
N ARG A 133 1.66 -2.81 9.30
CA ARG A 133 2.78 -3.51 8.63
C ARG A 133 2.34 -4.78 7.89
N ASN A 134 1.45 -5.57 8.51
CA ASN A 134 1.00 -6.85 7.96
C ASN A 134 -0.28 -6.77 7.12
N TYR A 135 -0.79 -5.57 6.81
CA TYR A 135 -2.09 -5.38 6.15
C TYR A 135 -2.23 -6.20 4.87
N GLY A 136 -1.30 -6.06 3.92
CA GLY A 136 -1.37 -6.78 2.64
C GLY A 136 -1.43 -8.31 2.81
N ARG A 137 -0.66 -8.85 3.75
CA ARG A 137 -0.68 -10.27 4.09
C ARG A 137 -2.01 -10.68 4.74
N GLN A 138 -2.47 -9.94 5.74
CA GLN A 138 -3.72 -10.20 6.45
C GLN A 138 -4.92 -10.16 5.51
N LEU A 139 -4.93 -9.21 4.58
CA LEU A 139 -5.96 -9.07 3.56
C LEU A 139 -6.02 -10.29 2.65
N ALA A 140 -4.89 -10.72 2.08
CA ALA A 140 -4.80 -11.90 1.22
C ALA A 140 -5.16 -13.22 1.95
N GLU A 141 -4.90 -13.28 3.26
CA GLU A 141 -5.22 -14.41 4.12
C GLU A 141 -6.64 -14.36 4.71
N GLY A 142 -7.41 -13.29 4.48
CA GLY A 142 -8.79 -13.14 5.00
C GLY A 142 -8.87 -12.91 6.52
N ARG A 143 -7.81 -12.35 7.12
CA ARG A 143 -7.69 -12.04 8.54
C ARG A 143 -8.16 -10.62 8.87
N PHE A 144 -9.40 -10.32 8.53
CA PHE A 144 -9.99 -8.98 8.64
C PHE A 144 -10.04 -8.43 10.07
N GLU A 145 -10.19 -9.31 11.06
CA GLU A 145 -10.23 -8.94 12.48
C GLU A 145 -8.87 -8.43 12.97
N GLU A 146 -7.77 -8.96 12.43
CA GLU A 146 -6.44 -8.45 12.74
C GLU A 146 -6.22 -7.08 12.11
N ILE A 147 -6.75 -6.84 10.91
CA ILE A 147 -6.74 -5.52 10.27
C ILE A 147 -7.47 -4.51 11.16
N LYS A 148 -8.67 -4.84 11.66
CA LYS A 148 -9.43 -3.99 12.58
C LYS A 148 -8.65 -3.68 13.86
N ALA A 149 -7.98 -4.67 14.44
CA ALA A 149 -7.14 -4.48 15.61
C ALA A 149 -5.96 -3.53 15.33
N SER A 150 -5.32 -3.66 14.16
CA SER A 150 -4.23 -2.78 13.73
C SER A 150 -4.65 -1.34 13.50
N VAL A 151 -5.89 -1.08 13.05
CA VAL A 151 -6.43 0.28 12.87
C VAL A 151 -6.41 1.09 14.16
N ALA A 152 -6.54 0.45 15.33
CA ALA A 152 -6.44 1.14 16.63
C ALA A 152 -5.04 1.72 16.91
N GLY A 153 -4.01 1.26 16.19
CA GLY A 153 -2.63 1.73 16.31
C GLY A 153 -2.24 2.86 15.35
N LEU A 154 -3.12 3.24 14.41
CA LEU A 154 -2.99 4.41 13.55
C LEU A 154 -3.32 5.69 14.33
#